data_AF-A0A954XRM4-F1
#
_entry.id   AF-A0A954XRM4-F1
#
_cell.length_a   1.000
_cell.length_b   1.000
_cell.length_c   1.000
_cell.angle_alpha   90.00
_cell.angle_beta   90.00
_cell.angle_gamma   90.00
#
_symmetry.space_group_name_H-M   'P 1'
#
loop_
_entity.id
_entity.type
_entity.pdbx_description
1 polymer ?
#
loop_
_entity_poly.entity_id
_entity_poly.type
_entity_poly.pdbx_seq_one_letter_code
_entity_poly.pdbx_strand_id
1 'polypeptide(L)'
;MQAYSFGRAAKLVYESLLSEVPSDPAGIAPFVVNGSFGIEIYLKTLNLIGRAAYNGGHDVLAQYDRLPEQMKSRLEEIRARYFSEKGLPEQGSMHDMLRRIGNAFEVWRYQHEKGEAPMVDVIDVFSCLDILHRACLAGGNG
;
A
#
# COMPACT_ATOMS: atom_id res chain seq x y z
N MET A 1 0.92 -10.20 10.67
CA MET A 1 2.37 -10.05 10.95
C MET A 1 3.18 -9.71 9.69
N GLN A 2 3.05 -10.45 8.59
CA GLN A 2 3.87 -10.23 7.39
C GLN A 2 3.70 -8.84 6.74
N ALA A 3 2.47 -8.40 6.46
CA ALA A 3 2.21 -7.07 5.87
C ALA A 3 2.82 -5.91 6.69
N TYR A 4 2.66 -5.99 8.03
CA TYR A 4 3.23 -5.02 8.96
C TYR A 4 4.76 -5.00 8.90
N SER A 5 5.41 -6.16 8.83
CA SER A 5 6.88 -6.23 8.71
C SER A 5 7.39 -5.56 7.43
N PHE A 6 6.72 -5.76 6.29
CA PHE A 6 7.08 -5.11 5.04
C PHE A 6 6.84 -3.59 5.07
N GLY A 7 5.72 -3.14 5.62
CA GLY A 7 5.48 -1.71 5.85
C GLY A 7 6.52 -1.07 6.77
N ARG A 8 6.94 -1.76 7.83
CA ARG A 8 8.00 -1.31 8.73
C ARG A 8 9.36 -1.27 8.02
N ALA A 9 9.68 -2.26 7.19
CA ALA A 9 10.91 -2.25 6.39
C ALA A 9 10.95 -1.06 5.43
N ALA A 10 9.84 -0.78 4.72
CA ALA A 10 9.73 0.40 3.86
C ALA A 10 9.98 1.70 4.65
N LYS A 11 9.38 1.82 5.85
CA LYS A 11 9.60 2.96 6.74
C LYS A 11 11.08 3.13 7.12
N LEU A 12 11.73 2.05 7.55
CA LEU A 12 13.15 2.09 7.92
C LEU A 12 14.05 2.53 6.76
N VAL A 13 13.77 2.04 5.55
CA VAL A 13 14.49 2.45 4.33
C VAL A 13 14.29 3.94 4.07
N TYR A 14 13.05 4.43 4.15
CA TYR A 14 12.75 5.85 3.96
C TYR A 14 13.52 6.72 4.96
N GLU A 15 13.43 6.39 6.25
CA GLU A 15 14.07 7.14 7.33
C GLU A 15 15.61 7.13 7.24
N SER A 16 16.20 6.05 6.73
CA SER A 16 17.66 5.89 6.69
C SER A 16 18.30 6.43 5.43
N LEU A 17 17.58 6.42 4.29
CA LEU A 17 18.17 6.69 2.97
C LEU A 17 17.46 7.80 2.20
N LEU A 18 16.15 8.02 2.41
CA LEU A 18 15.36 8.90 1.54
C LEU A 18 14.93 10.21 2.22
N SER A 19 14.91 10.27 3.54
CA SER A 19 14.49 11.48 4.29
C SER A 19 15.60 12.50 4.53
N GLU A 20 16.86 12.13 4.34
CA GLU A 20 18.00 13.05 4.47
C GLU A 20 18.27 13.81 3.17
N VAL A 21 19.00 14.94 3.26
CA VAL A 21 19.41 15.75 2.11
C VAL A 21 20.94 15.82 2.07
N PRO A 22 21.59 15.39 0.97
CA PRO A 22 20.99 14.77 -0.21
C PRO A 22 20.44 13.37 0.11
N SER A 23 19.34 12.98 -0.55
CA SER A 23 18.80 11.63 -0.41
C SER A 23 19.67 10.63 -1.14
N ASP A 24 19.76 9.40 -0.60
CA ASP A 24 20.43 8.27 -1.23
C ASP A 24 19.44 7.52 -2.14
N PRO A 25 19.58 7.61 -3.47
CA PRO A 25 18.68 6.94 -4.42
C PRO A 25 18.69 5.42 -4.31
N ALA A 26 19.69 4.81 -3.64
CA ALA A 26 19.71 3.37 -3.36
C ALA A 26 18.51 2.93 -2.50
N GLY A 27 17.87 3.87 -1.78
CA GLY A 27 16.67 3.61 -0.98
C GLY A 27 15.39 3.45 -1.79
N ILE A 28 15.31 3.95 -3.03
CA ILE A 28 14.05 4.08 -3.77
C ILE A 28 13.43 2.71 -4.07
N ALA A 29 14.18 1.83 -4.74
CA ALA A 29 13.70 0.49 -5.08
C ALA A 29 13.29 -0.33 -3.85
N PRO A 30 14.12 -0.46 -2.79
CA PRO A 30 13.71 -1.18 -1.58
C PRO A 30 12.52 -0.52 -0.87
N PHE A 31 12.38 0.80 -0.86
CA PHE A 31 11.19 1.47 -0.33
C PHE A 31 9.92 1.05 -1.08
N VAL A 32 9.92 1.21 -2.41
CA VAL A 32 8.75 0.93 -3.24
C VAL A 32 8.36 -0.54 -3.21
N VAL A 33 9.34 -1.45 -3.31
CA VAL A 33 9.10 -2.90 -3.30
C VAL A 33 8.53 -3.35 -1.96
N ASN A 34 9.12 -2.94 -0.83
CA ASN A 34 8.61 -3.30 0.49
C ASN A 34 7.22 -2.69 0.76
N GLY A 35 7.01 -1.42 0.40
CA GLY A 35 5.74 -0.74 0.62
C GLY A 35 4.61 -1.35 -0.19
N SER A 36 4.83 -1.56 -1.48
CA SER A 36 3.85 -2.16 -2.39
C SER A 36 3.53 -3.61 -2.00
N PHE A 37 4.53 -4.39 -1.56
CA PHE A 37 4.29 -5.76 -1.12
C PHE A 37 3.53 -5.83 0.22
N GLY A 38 3.80 -4.90 1.15
CA GLY A 38 3.00 -4.77 2.37
C GLY A 38 1.53 -4.47 2.06
N ILE A 39 1.26 -3.57 1.12
CA ILE A 39 -0.08 -3.23 0.63
C ILE A 39 -0.76 -4.47 0.02
N GLU A 40 -0.06 -5.20 -0.85
CA GLU A 40 -0.57 -6.44 -1.46
C GLU A 40 -1.02 -7.45 -0.40
N ILE A 41 -0.18 -7.71 0.61
CA ILE A 41 -0.50 -8.67 1.67
C ILE A 41 -1.69 -8.20 2.51
N TYR A 42 -1.81 -6.90 2.81
CA TYR A 42 -2.99 -6.39 3.51
C TYR A 42 -4.27 -6.60 2.72
N LEU A 43 -4.28 -6.28 1.42
CA LEU A 43 -5.47 -6.50 0.58
C LEU A 43 -5.83 -7.98 0.49
N LYS A 44 -4.85 -8.87 0.36
CA LYS A 44 -5.06 -10.32 0.43
C LYS A 44 -5.64 -10.73 1.79
N THR A 45 -5.18 -10.14 2.88
CA THR A 45 -5.72 -10.38 4.22
C THR A 45 -7.18 -9.93 4.33
N LEU A 46 -7.52 -8.76 3.78
CA LEU A 46 -8.90 -8.28 3.76
C LEU A 46 -9.80 -9.18 2.90
N ASN A 47 -9.34 -9.66 1.74
CA ASN A 47 -10.08 -10.63 0.94
C ASN A 47 -10.38 -11.92 1.72
N LEU A 48 -9.42 -12.42 2.51
CA LEU A 48 -9.62 -13.59 3.37
C LEU A 48 -10.65 -13.31 4.48
N ILE A 49 -10.57 -12.16 5.16
CA ILE A 49 -11.53 -11.74 6.19
C ILE A 49 -12.95 -11.63 5.58
N GLY A 50 -13.06 -11.02 4.40
CA GLY A 50 -14.31 -10.83 3.68
C GLY A 50 -14.86 -12.09 3.00
N ARG A 51 -14.19 -13.24 3.14
CA ARG A 51 -14.53 -14.51 2.46
C ARG A 51 -14.65 -14.38 0.94
N ALA A 52 -13.93 -13.44 0.34
CA ALA A 52 -13.83 -13.30 -1.10
C ALA A 52 -12.99 -14.46 -1.68
N ALA A 53 -13.25 -14.83 -2.94
CA ALA A 53 -12.45 -15.83 -3.63
C ALA A 53 -10.99 -15.32 -3.76
N TYR A 54 -10.08 -15.94 -3.02
CA TYR A 54 -8.65 -15.66 -3.12
C TYR A 54 -8.12 -16.11 -4.48
N ASN A 55 -7.46 -15.21 -5.20
CA ASN A 55 -6.61 -15.60 -6.31
C ASN A 55 -5.16 -15.22 -6.01
N GLY A 56 -4.22 -16.09 -6.39
CA GLY A 56 -2.79 -15.90 -6.14
C GLY A 56 -2.15 -14.76 -6.92
N GLY A 57 -2.93 -13.84 -7.51
CA GLY A 57 -2.41 -12.72 -8.31
C GLY A 57 -1.69 -11.66 -7.46
N HIS A 58 -0.84 -10.88 -8.12
CA HIS A 58 -0.03 -9.80 -7.51
C HIS A 58 -0.54 -8.38 -7.84
N ASP A 59 -1.56 -8.27 -8.68
CA ASP A 59 -2.14 -6.99 -9.05
C ASP A 59 -2.91 -6.40 -7.86
N VAL A 60 -2.34 -5.35 -7.27
CA VAL A 60 -2.88 -4.61 -6.11
C VAL A 60 -4.29 -4.08 -6.38
N LEU A 61 -4.55 -3.53 -7.57
CA LEU A 61 -5.85 -2.95 -7.88
C LEU A 61 -6.89 -4.06 -8.03
N ALA A 62 -6.53 -5.15 -8.73
CA ALA A 62 -7.41 -6.30 -8.85
C ALA A 62 -7.71 -6.97 -7.49
N GLN A 63 -6.78 -6.92 -6.51
CA GLN A 63 -7.05 -7.39 -5.15
C GLN A 63 -8.06 -6.49 -4.43
N TYR A 64 -8.01 -5.18 -4.63
CA TYR A 64 -8.99 -4.24 -4.08
C TYR A 64 -10.37 -4.40 -4.71
N ASP A 65 -10.46 -4.53 -6.03
CA ASP A 65 -11.73 -4.63 -6.75
C ASP A 65 -12.57 -5.85 -6.35
N ARG A 66 -11.90 -6.91 -5.86
CA ARG A 66 -12.54 -8.14 -5.36
C ARG A 66 -13.09 -8.04 -3.96
N LEU A 67 -12.72 -7.01 -3.20
CA LEU A 67 -13.24 -6.83 -1.86
C LEU A 67 -14.76 -6.69 -1.91
N PRO A 68 -15.50 -7.28 -0.95
CA PRO A 68 -16.93 -7.00 -0.79
C PRO A 68 -17.17 -5.49 -0.67
N GLU A 69 -18.26 -4.98 -1.24
CA GLU A 69 -18.57 -3.55 -1.22
C GLU A 69 -18.61 -2.97 0.21
N GLN A 70 -19.10 -3.75 1.18
CA GLN A 70 -19.07 -3.35 2.59
C GLN A 70 -17.64 -3.07 3.11
N MET A 71 -16.65 -3.84 2.67
CA MET A 71 -15.25 -3.61 3.04
C MET A 71 -14.66 -2.41 2.30
N LYS A 72 -15.03 -2.19 1.04
CA LYS A 72 -14.63 -0.98 0.29
C LYS A 72 -15.19 0.28 0.94
N SER A 73 -16.48 0.30 1.29
CA SER A 73 -17.09 1.43 2.01
C SER A 73 -16.38 1.70 3.35
N ARG A 74 -16.06 0.65 4.10
CA ARG A 74 -15.31 0.78 5.36
C ARG A 74 -13.89 1.32 5.14
N LEU A 75 -13.22 0.91 4.07
CA LEU A 75 -11.90 1.45 3.71
C LEU A 75 -11.98 2.94 3.42
N GLU A 76 -13.01 3.39 2.69
CA GLU A 76 -13.22 4.81 2.41
C GLU A 76 -13.49 5.63 3.68
N GLU A 77 -14.27 5.10 4.63
CA GLU A 77 -14.48 5.74 5.94
C GLU A 77 -13.17 5.87 6.73
N ILE A 78 -12.37 4.80 6.77
CA ILE A 78 -11.06 4.81 7.45
C ILE A 78 -10.10 5.77 6.76
N ARG A 79 -10.10 5.82 5.43
CA ARG A 79 -9.30 6.75 4.61
C ARG A 79 -9.65 8.19 4.94
N ALA A 80 -10.93 8.56 4.86
CA ALA A 80 -11.40 9.92 5.14
C ALA A 80 -11.01 10.35 6.56
N ARG A 81 -11.23 9.46 7.55
CA ARG A 81 -10.82 9.72 8.93
C ARG A 81 -9.31 9.87 9.06
N TYR A 82 -8.51 9.02 8.40
CA TYR A 82 -7.05 9.09 8.43
C TYR A 82 -6.52 10.45 7.96
N PHE A 83 -6.98 10.95 6.80
CA PHE A 83 -6.53 12.24 6.28
C PHE A 83 -6.96 13.40 7.19
N SER A 84 -8.18 13.34 7.71
CA SER A 84 -8.68 14.32 8.69
C SER A 84 -7.85 14.33 9.99
N GLU A 85 -7.55 13.17 10.56
CA GLU A 85 -6.75 13.03 11.80
C GLU A 85 -5.31 13.53 11.62
N LYS A 86 -4.74 13.34 10.43
CA LYS A 86 -3.37 13.73 10.12
C LYS A 86 -3.22 15.17 9.63
N GLY A 87 -4.32 15.88 9.39
CA GLY A 87 -4.30 17.22 8.79
C GLY A 87 -3.66 17.22 7.38
N LEU A 88 -3.79 16.11 6.65
CA LEU A 88 -3.21 15.93 5.32
C LEU A 88 -4.29 16.18 4.24
N PRO A 89 -3.90 16.70 3.06
CA PRO A 89 -4.82 16.82 1.94
C PRO A 89 -5.28 15.44 1.46
N GLU A 90 -6.57 15.30 1.16
CA GLU A 90 -7.10 14.05 0.61
C GLU A 90 -6.42 13.68 -0.71
N GLN A 91 -6.06 12.42 -0.86
CA GLN A 91 -5.38 11.87 -2.04
C GLN A 91 -6.35 11.17 -3.02
N GLY A 92 -7.61 11.62 -3.06
CA GLY A 92 -8.69 10.94 -3.80
C GLY A 92 -9.16 9.66 -3.11
N SER A 93 -9.85 8.78 -3.87
CA SER A 93 -10.39 7.53 -3.34
C SER A 93 -9.29 6.51 -3.03
N MET A 94 -9.62 5.48 -2.24
CA MET A 94 -8.71 4.36 -1.99
C MET A 94 -8.32 3.67 -3.30
N HIS A 95 -9.27 3.55 -4.23
CA HIS A 95 -9.00 3.03 -5.57
C HIS A 95 -7.97 3.90 -6.33
N ASP A 96 -8.08 5.23 -6.26
CA ASP A 96 -7.12 6.13 -6.91
C ASP A 96 -5.72 6.03 -6.31
N MET A 97 -5.61 5.95 -4.98
CA MET A 97 -4.34 5.77 -4.28
C MET A 97 -3.68 4.44 -4.68
N LEU A 98 -4.45 3.34 -4.67
CA LEU A 98 -3.95 2.03 -5.07
C LEU A 98 -3.59 1.97 -6.56
N ARG A 99 -4.32 2.69 -7.42
CA ARG A 99 -3.99 2.81 -8.85
C ARG A 99 -2.66 3.51 -9.07
N ARG A 100 -2.31 4.53 -8.28
CA ARG A 100 -1.01 5.24 -8.38
C ARG A 100 0.16 4.40 -7.86
N ILE A 101 -0.10 3.50 -6.92
CA ILE A 101 0.86 2.48 -6.46
C ILE A 101 0.90 1.27 -7.42
N GLY A 102 -0.13 1.12 -8.25
CA GLY A 102 -0.40 -0.04 -9.10
C GLY A 102 0.80 -0.50 -9.93
N ASN A 103 1.00 -1.82 -9.98
CA ASN A 103 2.13 -2.54 -10.60
C ASN A 103 3.53 -2.03 -10.25
N ALA A 104 3.71 -1.05 -9.35
CA ALA A 104 5.01 -0.55 -8.96
C ALA A 104 5.87 -1.69 -8.39
N PHE A 105 5.29 -2.59 -7.59
CA PHE A 105 5.99 -3.80 -7.15
C PHE A 105 6.58 -4.59 -8.32
N GLU A 106 5.78 -4.89 -9.35
CA GLU A 106 6.22 -5.70 -10.49
C GLU A 106 7.22 -4.94 -11.36
N VAL A 107 6.96 -3.67 -11.66
CA VAL A 107 7.83 -2.86 -12.51
C VAL A 107 9.17 -2.57 -11.83
N TRP A 108 9.16 -2.19 -10.55
CA TRP A 108 10.39 -1.94 -9.80
C TRP A 108 11.21 -3.23 -9.58
N ARG A 109 10.55 -4.39 -9.44
CA ARG A 109 11.25 -5.68 -9.38
C ARG A 109 12.02 -5.99 -10.67
N TYR A 110 11.46 -5.62 -11.82
CA TYR A 110 12.05 -5.84 -13.14
C TYR A 110 12.62 -4.56 -13.77
N GLN A 111 12.94 -3.54 -12.97
CA GLN A 111 13.42 -2.26 -13.50
C GLN A 111 14.70 -2.43 -14.32
N HIS A 112 15.59 -3.31 -13.86
CA HIS A 112 16.83 -3.64 -14.56
C HIS A 112 16.60 -4.30 -15.94
N GLU A 113 15.41 -4.86 -16.18
CA GLU A 113 15.02 -5.47 -17.45
C GLU A 113 14.22 -4.50 -18.34
N LYS A 114 13.43 -3.59 -17.75
CA LYS A 114 12.45 -2.74 -18.45
C LYS A 114 12.89 -1.29 -18.65
N GLY A 115 14.01 -0.86 -18.03
CA GLY A 115 14.63 0.45 -18.24
C GLY A 115 13.92 1.65 -17.62
N GLU A 116 12.60 1.58 -17.44
CA GLU A 116 11.78 2.66 -16.85
C GLU A 116 10.94 2.13 -15.68
N ALA A 117 10.84 2.93 -14.62
CA ALA A 117 10.00 2.64 -13.46
C ALA A 117 9.06 3.83 -13.16
N PRO A 118 7.80 3.59 -12.79
CA PRO A 118 6.86 4.65 -12.51
C PRO A 118 7.28 5.42 -11.27
N MET A 119 7.02 6.74 -11.26
CA MET A 119 7.11 7.51 -10.03
C MET A 119 6.08 7.01 -9.03
N VAL A 120 6.50 6.83 -7.78
CA VAL A 120 5.64 6.42 -6.67
C VAL A 120 5.71 7.48 -5.60
N ASP A 121 4.54 7.99 -5.20
CA ASP A 121 4.44 8.97 -4.13
C ASP A 121 4.58 8.29 -2.76
N VAL A 122 5.54 8.78 -1.97
CA VAL A 122 5.81 8.30 -0.61
C VAL A 122 4.57 8.43 0.29
N ILE A 123 3.81 9.52 0.15
CA ILE A 123 2.60 9.79 0.92
C ILE A 123 1.54 8.75 0.59
N ASP A 124 1.35 8.41 -0.68
CA ASP A 124 0.41 7.37 -1.08
C ASP A 124 0.78 6.02 -0.48
N VAL A 125 2.07 5.63 -0.54
CA VAL A 125 2.55 4.36 0.02
C VAL A 125 2.31 4.28 1.52
N PHE A 126 2.73 5.29 2.29
CA PHE A 126 2.54 5.28 3.74
C PHE A 126 1.07 5.37 4.15
N SER A 127 0.28 6.19 3.46
CA SER A 127 -1.14 6.33 3.74
C SER A 127 -1.87 5.02 3.47
N CYS A 128 -1.62 4.36 2.33
CA CYS A 128 -2.17 3.05 2.03
C CYS A 128 -1.78 2.01 3.09
N LEU A 129 -0.51 1.95 3.50
CA LEU A 129 -0.04 1.02 4.54
C LEU A 129 -0.78 1.20 5.88
N ASP A 130 -0.95 2.44 6.36
CA ASP A 130 -1.63 2.70 7.64
C ASP A 130 -3.14 2.45 7.52
N ILE A 131 -3.80 2.96 6.46
CA ILE A 131 -5.24 2.76 6.24
C ILE A 131 -5.59 1.26 6.18
N LEU A 132 -4.83 0.49 5.41
CA LEU A 132 -5.05 -0.95 5.27
C LEU A 132 -4.73 -1.72 6.56
N HIS A 133 -3.70 -1.29 7.31
CA HIS A 133 -3.41 -1.84 8.63
C HIS A 133 -4.60 -1.66 9.59
N ARG A 134 -5.14 -0.44 9.68
CA ARG A 134 -6.31 -0.12 10.49
C ARG A 134 -7.53 -0.93 10.08
N ALA A 135 -7.77 -1.10 8.78
CA ALA A 135 -8.87 -1.90 8.27
C ALA A 135 -8.74 -3.38 8.65
N CYS A 136 -7.54 -3.95 8.58
CA CYS A 136 -7.29 -5.34 8.98
C CYS A 136 -7.52 -5.55 10.49
N LEU A 137 -7.05 -4.62 11.33
CA LEU A 137 -7.28 -4.69 12.78
C LEU A 137 -8.77 -4.60 13.12
N ALA A 138 -9.52 -3.75 12.39
CA ALA A 138 -10.94 -3.55 12.62
C ALA A 138 -11.80 -4.70 12.07
N GLY A 139 -11.30 -5.47 11.09
CA GLY A 139 -11.95 -6.65 10.52
C GLY A 139 -11.68 -7.96 11.27
N GLY A 140 -10.62 -8.02 12.10
CA GLY A 140 -10.27 -9.20 12.89
C GLY A 140 -11.06 -9.40 14.19
N ASN A 141 -11.96 -8.47 14.54
CA ASN A 141 -12.78 -8.50 15.76
C ASN A 141 -14.24 -8.89 15.49
N GLY A 142 -14.53 -9.49 14.32
CA GLY A 142 -15.87 -9.94 13.91
C GLY A 142 -16.06 -11.44 14.08
#